data_AF-A0A2Z4XWW2-F1
#
_entry.id   AF-A0A2Z4XWW2-F1
#
_cell.length_a   1.000
_cell.length_b   1.000
_cell.length_c   1.000
_cell.angle_alpha   90.00
_cell.angle_beta   90.00
_cell.angle_gamma   90.00
#
_symmetry.space_group_name_H-M   'P 1'
#
loop_
_entity.id
_entity.type
_entity.pdbx_description
1 polymer ?
#
loop_
_entity_poly.entity_id
_entity_poly.type
_entity_poly.pdbx_seq_one_letter_code
_entity_poly.pdbx_strand_id
1 'polypeptide(L)'
;MFRKSILVANNEMRLLLSVIKSNYISDNKNALQEVNKNCVANRIDDENIKSYVINCWDNLEDKIGFEVTLLENNCKRSIINRLYNRSRDLNFVIKTKSDVVSKELQDNIKKTSNINIIMKEFVL
;
A
#
# COMPACT_ATOMS: atom_id res chain seq x y z
N MET A 1 3.36 14.24 13.67
CA MET A 1 2.21 13.59 13.00
C MET A 1 2.31 13.85 11.52
N PHE A 2 2.10 12.83 10.69
CA PHE A 2 1.93 13.03 9.25
C PHE A 2 0.61 12.40 8.81
N ARG A 3 0.06 12.91 7.70
CA ARG A 3 -1.23 12.49 7.16
C ARG A 3 -1.01 11.89 5.78
N LYS A 4 -1.75 10.82 5.47
CA LYS A 4 -1.74 10.22 4.14
C LYS A 4 -3.13 9.96 3.63
N SER A 5 -3.24 10.06 2.31
CA SER A 5 -4.40 9.67 1.53
C SER A 5 -4.33 8.18 1.25
N ILE A 6 -5.10 7.39 2.01
CA ILE A 6 -5.13 5.94 1.94
C ILE A 6 -6.28 5.50 1.04
N LEU A 7 -5.98 4.56 0.15
CA LEU A 7 -7.01 3.86 -0.62
C LEU A 7 -7.76 2.87 0.28
N VAL A 8 -9.09 2.99 0.34
CA VAL A 8 -9.93 2.04 1.06
C VAL A 8 -10.00 0.75 0.25
N ALA A 9 -9.36 -0.30 0.76
CA ALA A 9 -9.19 -1.56 0.04
C ALA A 9 -10.53 -2.26 -0.24
N ASN A 10 -10.84 -2.40 -1.54
CA ASN A 10 -11.86 -3.31 -2.06
C ASN A 10 -11.33 -4.77 -2.09
N ASN A 11 -12.11 -5.72 -2.61
CA ASN A 11 -11.73 -7.13 -2.62
C ASN A 11 -10.45 -7.42 -3.44
N GLU A 12 -10.31 -6.79 -4.62
CA GLU A 12 -9.12 -6.94 -5.48
C GLU A 12 -7.86 -6.45 -4.75
N MET A 13 -7.94 -5.26 -4.14
CA MET A 13 -6.82 -4.69 -3.38
C MET A 13 -6.48 -5.52 -2.14
N ARG A 14 -7.49 -6.06 -1.44
CA ARG A 14 -7.26 -6.95 -0.28
C ARG A 14 -6.54 -8.21 -0.69
N LEU A 15 -6.91 -8.79 -1.83
CA LEU A 15 -6.23 -9.95 -2.39
C LEU A 15 -4.77 -9.60 -2.74
N LEU A 16 -4.55 -8.49 -3.45
CA LEU A 16 -3.20 -8.03 -3.79
C LEU A 16 -2.34 -7.79 -2.53
N LEU A 17 -2.87 -7.08 -1.52
CA LEU A 17 -2.18 -6.87 -0.24
C LEU A 17 -1.87 -8.19 0.47
N SER A 18 -2.77 -9.17 0.39
CA SER A 18 -2.54 -10.51 0.95
C SER A 18 -1.40 -11.24 0.24
N VAL A 19 -1.37 -11.20 -1.09
CA VAL A 19 -0.29 -11.81 -1.90
C VAL A 19 1.05 -11.14 -1.61
N ILE A 20 1.10 -9.80 -1.59
CA ILE A 20 2.29 -9.04 -1.21
C ILE A 20 2.73 -9.47 0.18
N LYS A 21 1.85 -9.46 1.16
CA LYS A 21 2.18 -9.77 2.56
C LYS A 21 2.78 -11.17 2.76
N SER A 22 2.39 -12.15 1.95
CA SER A 22 2.90 -13.52 2.04
C SER A 22 4.26 -13.72 1.35
N ASN A 23 4.62 -12.88 0.39
CA ASN A 23 5.78 -13.13 -0.50
C ASN A 23 6.84 -12.03 -0.49
N TYR A 24 6.47 -10.81 -0.07
CA TYR A 24 7.38 -9.68 0.02
C TYR A 24 8.24 -9.77 1.29
N ILE A 25 9.57 -9.69 1.14
CA ILE A 25 10.50 -9.62 2.28
C ILE A 25 10.82 -8.15 2.57
N SER A 26 10.22 -7.59 3.62
CA SER A 26 10.45 -6.20 4.03
C SER A 26 11.76 -6.04 4.80
N ASP A 27 12.50 -4.97 4.51
CA ASP A 27 13.64 -4.50 5.32
C ASP A 27 13.22 -3.48 6.38
N ASN A 28 11.95 -3.06 6.37
CA ASN A 28 11.39 -2.14 7.34
C ASN A 28 11.25 -2.83 8.70
N LYS A 29 12.26 -2.70 9.55
CA LYS A 29 12.29 -3.41 10.83
C LYS A 29 11.24 -2.87 11.81
N ASN A 30 11.13 -1.55 11.99
CA ASN A 30 10.33 -0.94 13.07
C ASN A 30 9.78 0.45 12.76
N ALA A 31 9.73 0.84 11.48
CA ALA A 31 9.33 2.19 11.09
C ALA A 31 8.03 2.19 10.30
N LEU A 32 7.60 3.39 10.00
CA LEU A 32 6.60 3.67 8.99
C LEU A 32 7.34 4.06 7.72
N GLN A 33 7.11 3.32 6.64
CA GLN A 33 7.87 3.49 5.40
C GLN A 33 6.94 3.40 4.19
N GLU A 34 7.17 4.25 3.20
CA GLU A 34 6.55 4.13 1.89
C GLU A 34 7.53 3.50 0.92
N VAL A 35 7.07 2.46 0.24
CA VAL A 35 7.85 1.76 -0.79
C VAL A 35 7.07 1.74 -2.10
N ASN A 36 7.78 1.94 -3.20
CA ASN A 36 7.18 1.86 -4.54
C ASN A 36 7.06 0.40 -5.00
N LYS A 37 6.30 0.21 -6.07
CA LYS A 37 6.08 -1.10 -6.73
C LYS A 37 7.37 -1.86 -7.01
N ASN A 38 8.39 -1.20 -7.56
CA ASN A 38 9.66 -1.83 -7.91
C ASN A 38 10.42 -2.32 -6.67
N CYS A 39 10.42 -1.55 -5.58
CA CYS A 39 11.00 -1.97 -4.31
C CYS A 39 10.32 -3.22 -3.75
N VAL A 40 8.99 -3.32 -3.87
CA VAL A 40 8.24 -4.51 -3.44
C VAL A 40 8.54 -5.70 -4.35
N ALA A 41 8.45 -5.51 -5.66
CA ALA A 41 8.66 -6.55 -6.67
C ALA A 41 10.07 -7.16 -6.58
N ASN A 42 11.10 -6.34 -6.42
CA ASN A 42 12.49 -6.80 -6.31
C ASN A 42 12.78 -7.65 -5.06
N ARG A 43 11.82 -7.78 -4.14
CA ARG A 43 11.93 -8.58 -2.91
C ARG A 43 10.87 -9.68 -2.82
N ILE A 44 10.38 -10.10 -3.98
CA ILE A 44 9.59 -11.30 -4.19
C ILE A 44 10.45 -12.23 -5.04
N ASP A 45 10.81 -13.39 -4.50
CA ASP A 45 11.72 -14.34 -5.16
C ASP A 45 11.04 -15.11 -6.29
N ASP A 46 9.75 -15.43 -6.14
CA ASP A 46 8.99 -16.15 -7.16
C ASP A 46 8.58 -15.20 -8.30
N GLU A 47 9.09 -15.45 -9.51
CA GLU A 47 8.86 -14.61 -10.69
C GLU A 47 7.39 -14.57 -11.15
N ASN A 48 6.61 -15.64 -10.93
CA ASN A 48 5.19 -15.64 -11.27
C ASN A 48 4.42 -14.74 -10.31
N ILE A 49 4.74 -14.82 -9.02
CA ILE A 49 4.13 -13.95 -8.00
C ILE A 49 4.56 -12.49 -8.22
N LYS A 50 5.84 -12.25 -8.53
CA LYS A 50 6.36 -10.93 -8.88
C LYS A 50 5.58 -10.33 -10.04
N SER A 51 5.43 -11.10 -11.13
CA SER A 51 4.68 -10.67 -12.32
C SER A 51 3.21 -10.39 -12.00
N TYR A 52 2.57 -11.25 -11.20
CA TYR A 52 1.21 -11.03 -10.73
C TYR A 52 1.07 -9.72 -9.94
N VAL A 53 1.98 -9.49 -8.99
CA VAL A 53 1.98 -8.27 -8.16
C VAL A 53 2.15 -7.02 -9.02
N ILE A 54 3.11 -7.03 -9.96
CA ILE A 54 3.34 -5.91 -10.88
C ILE A 54 2.07 -5.64 -11.70
N ASN A 55 1.52 -6.64 -12.37
CA ASN A 55 0.33 -6.48 -13.22
C ASN A 55 -0.90 -5.97 -12.44
N CYS A 56 -1.15 -6.52 -11.25
CA CYS A 56 -2.27 -6.06 -10.42
C CYS A 56 -2.06 -4.63 -9.90
N TRP A 57 -0.81 -4.23 -9.64
CA TRP A 57 -0.48 -2.88 -9.20
C TRP A 57 -0.56 -1.88 -10.35
N ASP A 58 -0.08 -2.23 -11.55
CA ASP A 58 -0.25 -1.43 -12.78
C ASP A 58 -1.74 -1.17 -13.04
N ASN A 59 -2.56 -2.22 -13.02
CA ASN A 59 -4.02 -2.09 -13.17
C ASN A 59 -4.65 -1.19 -12.09
N LEU A 60 -4.11 -1.17 -10.87
CA LEU A 60 -4.57 -0.28 -9.80
C LEU A 60 -4.20 1.18 -10.10
N GLU A 61 -2.96 1.43 -10.52
CA GLU A 61 -2.48 2.76 -10.93
C GLU A 61 -3.26 3.29 -12.12
N ASP A 62 -3.55 2.45 -13.11
CA ASP A 62 -4.36 2.80 -14.29
C ASP A 62 -5.79 3.17 -13.92
N LYS A 63 -6.44 2.39 -13.04
CA LYS A 63 -7.80 2.70 -12.56
C LYS A 63 -7.84 4.04 -11.81
N ILE A 64 -6.79 4.38 -11.08
CA ILE A 64 -6.73 5.57 -10.22
C ILE A 64 -6.26 6.80 -10.99
N GLY A 65 -5.38 6.62 -11.98
CA GLY A 65 -4.72 7.68 -12.74
C GLY A 65 -3.54 8.34 -12.00
N PHE A 66 -3.01 7.71 -10.94
CA PHE A 66 -1.90 8.23 -10.13
C PHE A 66 -0.94 7.10 -9.72
N GLU A 67 0.31 7.47 -9.46
CA GLU A 67 1.28 6.56 -8.83
C GLU A 67 0.76 6.15 -7.44
N VAL A 68 0.87 4.85 -7.14
CA VAL A 68 0.46 4.25 -5.87
C VAL A 68 1.69 3.66 -5.19
N THR A 69 1.88 3.98 -3.91
CA THR A 69 2.92 3.37 -3.06
C THR A 69 2.29 2.50 -1.98
N LEU A 70 3.09 1.62 -1.40
CA LEU A 70 2.72 0.79 -0.27
C LEU A 70 3.25 1.44 1.01
N LEU A 71 2.34 1.77 1.92
CA LEU A 71 2.66 2.24 3.25
C LEU A 71 2.77 1.03 4.20
N GLU A 72 3.98 0.80 4.68
CA GLU A 72 4.33 -0.23 5.65
C GLU A 72 4.37 0.36 7.06
N ASN A 73 3.42 -0.05 7.91
CA ASN A 73 3.38 0.36 9.31
C ASN A 73 3.84 -0.76 10.24
N ASN A 74 5.14 -0.77 10.56
CA ASN A 74 5.74 -1.76 11.46
C ASN A 74 6.01 -1.21 12.88
N CYS A 75 5.66 0.05 13.18
CA CYS A 75 5.94 0.70 14.47
C CYS A 75 5.29 0.01 15.69
N LYS A 76 4.08 -0.57 15.54
CA LYS A 76 3.29 -1.15 16.66
C LYS A 76 3.48 -2.65 16.86
N ARG A 77 4.55 -3.24 16.32
CA ARG A 77 4.79 -4.69 16.44
C ARG A 77 5.33 -5.06 17.82
N SER A 78 4.55 -5.82 18.59
CA SER A 78 5.07 -6.55 19.74
C SER A 78 6.14 -7.55 19.29
N ILE A 79 7.10 -7.86 20.17
CA ILE A 79 8.20 -8.83 19.90
C ILE A 79 7.62 -10.18 19.42
N ILE A 80 6.49 -10.60 19.97
CA ILE A 80 5.77 -11.83 19.60
C ILE A 80 5.26 -11.76 18.15
N ASN A 81 4.69 -10.63 17.71
CA ASN A 81 4.24 -10.47 16.32
C ASN A 81 5.40 -10.40 15.30
N ARG A 82 6.61 -9.98 15.74
CA ARG A 82 7.83 -10.03 14.92
C ARG A 82 8.28 -11.47 14.66
N LEU A 83 8.19 -12.35 15.67
CA LEU A 83 8.62 -13.75 15.58
C LEU A 83 7.71 -14.61 14.69
N TYR A 84 6.40 -14.33 14.65
CA TYR A 84 5.42 -15.12 13.89
C TYR A 84 5.06 -14.56 12.51
N ASN A 85 5.74 -13.49 12.04
CA ASN A 85 5.42 -12.82 10.77
C ASN A 85 3.93 -12.44 10.59
N ARG A 86 3.16 -12.33 11.69
CA ARG A 86 1.72 -12.05 11.65
C ARG A 86 1.45 -10.55 11.44
N SER A 87 0.49 -10.29 10.56
CA SER A 87 -0.07 -8.99 10.12
C SER A 87 0.88 -7.79 10.07
N ARG A 88 1.63 -7.64 8.97
CA ARG A 88 2.05 -6.31 8.51
C ARG A 88 0.79 -5.46 8.27
N ASP A 89 0.77 -4.25 8.81
CA ASP A 89 -0.24 -3.24 8.48
C ASP A 89 0.23 -2.55 7.20
N LEU A 90 -0.29 -3.05 6.08
CA LEU A 90 0.02 -2.61 4.73
C LEU A 90 -1.18 -1.88 4.17
N ASN A 91 -0.98 -0.68 3.64
CA ASN A 91 -2.03 0.10 3.00
C ASN A 91 -1.48 0.67 1.68
N PHE A 92 -2.31 0.72 0.65
CA PHE A 92 -1.98 1.50 -0.54
C PHE A 92 -2.27 2.97 -0.30
N VAL A 93 -1.36 3.83 -0.73
CA VAL A 93 -1.48 5.28 -0.65
C VAL A 93 -1.23 5.90 -2.02
N ILE A 94 -1.91 7.00 -2.29
CA ILE A 94 -1.68 7.77 -3.51
C ILE A 94 -0.47 8.65 -3.31
N LYS A 95 0.45 8.64 -4.27
CA LYS A 95 1.59 9.53 -4.28
C LYS A 95 1.26 10.79 -5.08
N THR A 96 1.02 11.88 -4.35
CA THR A 96 0.86 13.22 -4.90
C THR A 96 1.91 14.17 -4.33
N LYS A 97 2.11 15.34 -4.95
CA LYS A 97 3.03 16.37 -4.42
C LYS A 97 2.69 16.79 -2.98
N SER A 98 1.40 16.78 -2.64
CA SER A 98 0.89 16.87 -1.28
C SER A 98 0.55 15.47 -0.79
N ASP A 99 0.89 15.12 0.45
CA ASP A 99 0.51 13.83 1.06
C ASP A 99 -1.01 13.68 1.26
N VAL A 100 -1.73 14.81 1.17
CA VAL A 100 -3.18 14.91 1.26
C VAL A 100 -3.76 15.33 -0.08
N VAL A 101 -4.65 14.51 -0.63
CA VAL A 101 -5.43 14.83 -1.82
C VAL A 101 -6.63 15.72 -1.46
N SER A 102 -6.96 16.68 -2.35
CA SER A 102 -8.13 17.55 -2.18
C SER A 102 -9.44 16.75 -2.23
N LYS A 103 -10.51 17.30 -1.67
CA LYS A 103 -11.83 16.65 -1.71
C LYS A 103 -12.33 16.40 -3.14
N GLU A 104 -12.14 17.38 -4.01
CA GLU A 104 -12.43 17.27 -5.44
C GLU A 104 -11.70 16.09 -6.09
N LEU A 105 -10.41 15.92 -5.78
CA LEU A 105 -9.64 14.79 -6.30
C LEU A 105 -10.14 13.45 -5.75
N GLN A 106 -10.51 13.38 -4.47
CA GLN A 106 -11.11 12.18 -3.89
C GLN A 106 -12.41 11.78 -4.61
N ASP A 107 -13.26 12.76 -4.88
CA ASP A 107 -14.56 12.54 -5.53
C ASP A 107 -14.37 12.12 -7.00
N ASN A 108 -13.39 12.71 -7.69
CA ASN A 108 -13.04 12.31 -9.05
C ASN A 108 -12.53 10.86 -9.10
N ILE A 109 -11.59 10.47 -8.23
CA ILE A 109 -11.08 9.10 -8.17
C ILE A 109 -12.20 8.13 -7.82
N LYS A 110 -13.06 8.48 -6.85
CA LYS A 110 -14.21 7.63 -6.50
C LYS A 110 -15.14 7.44 -7.69
N LYS A 111 -15.42 8.49 -8.45
CA LYS A 111 -16.29 8.43 -9.63
C LYS A 111 -15.71 7.56 -10.75
N THR A 112 -14.41 7.63 -11.01
CA THR A 112 -13.76 6.91 -12.13
C THR A 112 -13.38 5.47 -11.78
N SER A 113 -12.87 5.25 -10.57
CA SER A 113 -12.29 3.96 -10.16
C SER A 113 -13.20 3.14 -9.25
N ASN A 114 -14.26 3.75 -8.71
CA ASN A 114 -15.06 3.22 -7.60
C ASN A 114 -14.25 2.97 -6.29
N ILE A 115 -13.03 3.47 -6.18
CA ILE A 115 -12.19 3.34 -4.98
C ILE A 115 -12.37 4.58 -4.08
N ASN A 116 -12.66 4.35 -2.80
CA ASN A 116 -12.74 5.43 -1.82
C ASN A 116 -11.34 5.79 -1.31
N ILE A 117 -11.14 7.05 -0.95
CA ILE A 117 -9.91 7.53 -0.30
C ILE A 117 -10.28 8.10 1.06
N ILE A 118 -9.46 7.81 2.07
CA ILE A 118 -9.57 8.41 3.40
C ILE A 118 -8.27 9.08 3.79
N MET A 119 -8.37 10.17 4.53
CA MET A 119 -7.22 10.77 5.19
C MET A 119 -6.98 10.08 6.53
N LYS A 120 -5.78 9.55 6.74
CA LYS A 120 -5.38 8.96 8.02
C LYS A 120 -4.16 9.69 8.57
N GLU A 121 -4.22 9.98 9.86
CA GLU A 121 -3.11 10.55 10.60
C GLU A 121 -2.32 9.44 11.31
N PHE A 122 -1.00 9.57 11.27
CA PHE A 122 -0.08 8.63 11.88
C PHE A 122 0.81 9.36 12.88
N VAL A 123 0.91 8.75 14.06
CA VAL A 123 1.82 9.14 15.13
C VAL A 123 3.00 8.17 15.06
N LEU A 124 4.20 8.72 14.87
CA LEU A 124 5.46 7.97 14.85
C LEU A 124 5.87 7.59 16.27
#